data_AF-A0A952W999-F1
#
_entry.id   AF-A0A952W999-F1
#
_cell.length_a   1.000
_cell.length_b   1.000
_cell.length_c   1.000
_cell.angle_alpha   90.00
_cell.angle_beta   90.00
_cell.angle_gamma   90.00
#
_symmetry.space_group_name_H-M   'P 1'
#
loop_
_entity.id
_entity.type
_entity.pdbx_description
1 polymer ?
#
loop_
_entity_poly.entity_id
_entity_poly.type
_entity_poly.pdbx_seq_one_letter_code
_entity_poly.pdbx_strand_id
1 'polypeptide(L)'
;MDRVENITRRVLFVVLGGTFLMAGLLKAWHPVEFAKVLRYLVGDGTLGYGSRMIGVAALATWEVGLGVMLIAQQRGRRVLLTTLGTLLVFTVALASMMIRPNPPSCGCLSVPVSSSGKGEYIIGLVRNIALLWMTVWLLNATRFSVDGKPKRRQRVAHESRPSGFTLIELLVVLATIAVLISIILPSLSGSRQAARDVARVATLREVHSAVSAYSIDHAGILPYIQQPWQPFFRRTLAGHEFVYDYFTAQKWLWANVIWPDYFAGGRNAIEREEVRNLNRMQRGFPEQIIVSEYFLTFNAAATPAFWTDRAFRWHGLAAIRELRPMAIDDVRFHSQKGLLIYGEGFNFADDRERAFVATADGAARIHHVSEFRPDAAIARPFGAFNVPVMSTRDGLNGRDY
;
A
#
# COMPACT_ATOMS: atom_id res chain seq x y z
N MET A 1 38.46 10.23 29.21
CA MET A 1 37.88 10.46 27.86
C MET A 1 38.04 9.25 26.96
N ASP A 2 39.24 8.65 26.88
CA ASP A 2 39.55 7.55 25.96
C ASP A 2 38.68 6.28 26.09
N ARG A 3 38.27 5.92 27.31
CA ARG A 3 37.40 4.75 27.54
C ARG A 3 35.98 4.99 27.00
N VAL A 4 35.45 6.20 27.15
CA VAL A 4 34.12 6.58 26.64
C VAL A 4 34.17 6.61 25.12
N GLU A 5 35.20 7.20 24.53
CA GLU A 5 35.36 7.27 23.08
C GLU A 5 35.47 5.88 22.42
N ASN A 6 36.18 4.93 23.05
CA ASN A 6 36.28 3.57 22.55
C ASN A 6 34.94 2.81 22.63
N ILE A 7 34.16 3.02 23.70
CA ILE A 7 32.80 2.46 23.83
C ILE A 7 31.88 3.06 22.76
N THR A 8 31.88 4.38 22.60
CA THR A 8 31.08 5.07 21.57
C THR A 8 31.39 4.54 20.19
N ARG A 9 32.68 4.40 19.83
CA ARG A 9 33.08 3.82 18.54
C ARG A 9 32.52 2.41 18.34
N ARG A 10 32.64 1.53 19.36
CA ARG A 10 32.11 0.15 19.28
C ARG A 10 30.59 0.13 19.06
N VAL A 11 29.85 0.95 19.79
CA VAL A 11 28.40 1.07 19.64
C VAL A 11 28.03 1.54 18.23
N LEU A 12 28.71 2.56 17.70
CA LEU A 12 28.45 3.07 16.35
C LEU A 12 28.73 2.02 15.26
N PHE A 13 29.78 1.20 15.40
CA PHE A 13 30.04 0.09 14.49
C PHE A 13 28.92 -0.97 14.52
N VAL A 14 28.41 -1.30 15.70
CA VAL A 14 27.30 -2.26 15.86
C VAL A 14 26.01 -1.70 15.29
N VAL A 15 25.71 -0.41 15.50
CA VAL A 15 24.52 0.25 14.93
C VAL A 15 24.62 0.34 13.41
N LEU A 16 25.77 0.75 12.87
CA LEU A 16 25.99 0.80 11.41
C LEU A 16 25.89 -0.59 10.79
N GLY A 17 26.54 -1.58 11.38
CA GLY A 17 26.51 -2.94 10.87
C GLY A 17 25.15 -3.60 11.01
N GLY A 18 24.45 -3.38 12.12
CA GLY A 18 23.09 -3.88 12.35
C GLY A 18 22.07 -3.31 11.37
N THR A 19 22.19 -2.03 11.02
CA THR A 19 21.31 -1.42 10.00
C THR A 19 21.54 -2.01 8.60
N PHE A 20 22.79 -2.24 8.20
CA PHE A 20 23.13 -2.92 6.94
C PHE A 20 22.69 -4.38 6.91
N LEU A 21 22.92 -5.11 7.99
CA LEU A 21 22.51 -6.51 8.13
C LEU A 21 20.98 -6.64 7.98
N MET A 22 20.24 -5.81 8.71
CA MET A 22 18.78 -5.79 8.65
C MET A 22 18.28 -5.40 7.25
N ALA A 23 18.88 -4.38 6.63
CA ALA A 23 18.52 -3.96 5.28
C ALA A 23 18.73 -5.06 4.24
N GLY A 24 19.85 -5.80 4.33
CA GLY A 24 20.14 -6.92 3.44
C GLY A 24 19.20 -8.11 3.63
N LEU A 25 18.87 -8.45 4.88
CA LEU A 25 17.90 -9.51 5.19
C LEU A 25 16.49 -9.18 4.68
N LEU A 26 16.04 -7.94 4.82
CA LEU A 26 14.74 -7.49 4.30
C LEU A 26 14.68 -7.58 2.77
N LYS A 27 15.78 -7.27 2.07
CA LYS A 27 15.86 -7.45 0.60
C LYS A 27 15.80 -8.92 0.20
N ALA A 28 16.40 -9.80 1.00
CA ALA A 28 16.34 -11.24 0.76
C ALA A 28 14.93 -11.82 1.01
N TRP A 29 14.19 -11.29 2.00
CA TRP A 29 12.82 -11.70 2.32
C TRP A 29 11.78 -11.21 1.31
N HIS A 30 11.95 -9.98 0.78
CA HIS A 30 10.98 -9.38 -0.15
C HIS A 30 11.63 -9.03 -1.51
N PRO A 31 12.19 -9.99 -2.25
CA PRO A 31 13.01 -9.69 -3.42
C PRO A 31 12.21 -9.10 -4.59
N VAL A 32 10.92 -9.44 -4.68
CA VAL A 32 10.02 -8.96 -5.74
C VAL A 32 9.77 -7.46 -5.63
N GLU A 33 9.57 -6.93 -4.41
CA GLU A 33 9.36 -5.51 -4.19
C GLU A 33 10.59 -4.68 -4.58
N PHE A 34 11.78 -5.15 -4.19
CA PHE A 34 13.04 -4.50 -4.58
C PHE A 34 13.33 -4.62 -6.08
N ALA A 35 12.87 -5.69 -6.74
CA ALA A 35 13.00 -5.81 -8.19
C ALA A 35 12.15 -4.77 -8.95
N LYS A 36 10.99 -4.35 -8.40
CA LYS A 36 10.18 -3.23 -8.95
C LYS A 36 10.95 -1.91 -8.87
N VAL A 37 11.65 -1.68 -7.77
CA VAL A 37 12.50 -0.50 -7.57
C VAL A 37 13.65 -0.46 -8.57
N LEU A 38 14.35 -1.59 -8.75
CA LEU A 38 15.45 -1.69 -9.71
C LEU A 38 14.97 -1.45 -11.14
N ARG A 39 13.81 -2.01 -11.50
CA ARG A 39 13.14 -1.78 -12.79
C ARG A 39 12.86 -0.29 -13.01
N TYR A 40 12.32 0.39 -12.00
CA TYR A 40 11.97 1.80 -12.07
C TYR A 40 13.19 2.73 -12.23
N LEU A 41 14.31 2.38 -11.60
CA LEU A 41 15.56 3.15 -11.71
C LEU A 41 16.23 2.96 -13.08
N VAL A 42 16.34 1.71 -13.53
CA VAL A 42 17.16 1.30 -14.69
C VAL A 42 16.37 1.30 -16.01
N GLY A 43 15.03 1.40 -15.96
CA GLY A 43 14.14 1.49 -17.12
C GLY A 43 13.64 0.13 -17.61
N ASP A 44 12.49 0.14 -18.31
CA ASP A 44 11.76 -1.09 -18.68
C ASP A 44 12.48 -2.00 -19.69
N GLY A 45 13.35 -1.43 -20.55
CA GLY A 45 13.97 -2.15 -21.67
C GLY A 45 15.39 -2.68 -21.44
N THR A 46 16.00 -2.44 -20.28
CA THR A 46 17.45 -2.63 -20.08
C THR A 46 17.82 -3.95 -19.38
N LEU A 47 16.95 -4.48 -18.51
CA LEU A 47 17.20 -5.70 -17.74
C LEU A 47 15.95 -6.59 -17.75
N GLY A 48 16.08 -7.87 -18.10
CA GLY A 48 15.00 -8.85 -17.97
C GLY A 48 14.67 -9.19 -16.50
N TYR A 49 13.55 -9.88 -16.25
CA TYR A 49 13.14 -10.24 -14.89
C TYR A 49 14.21 -11.04 -14.12
N GLY A 50 14.83 -12.03 -14.78
CA GLY A 50 15.89 -12.85 -14.18
C GLY A 50 17.13 -12.06 -13.77
N SER A 51 17.60 -11.13 -14.60
CA SER A 51 18.78 -10.32 -14.27
C SER A 51 18.52 -9.33 -13.13
N ARG A 52 17.28 -8.85 -12.98
CA ARG A 52 16.88 -8.02 -11.83
C ARG A 52 16.92 -8.81 -10.52
N MET A 53 16.44 -10.05 -10.52
CA MET A 53 16.47 -10.91 -9.34
C MET A 53 17.91 -11.25 -8.92
N ILE A 54 18.79 -11.50 -9.88
CA ILE A 54 20.24 -11.66 -9.62
C ILE A 54 20.82 -10.39 -9.00
N GLY A 55 20.47 -9.21 -9.53
CA GLY A 55 20.89 -7.93 -8.98
C GLY A 55 20.44 -7.70 -7.53
N VAL A 56 19.18 -8.05 -7.20
CA VAL A 56 18.65 -7.96 -5.83
C VAL A 56 19.39 -8.92 -4.90
N ALA A 57 19.61 -10.17 -5.32
CA ALA A 57 20.34 -11.16 -4.53
C ALA A 57 21.81 -10.73 -4.27
N ALA A 58 22.48 -10.20 -5.30
CA ALA A 58 23.85 -9.68 -5.17
C ALA A 58 23.92 -8.49 -4.20
N LEU A 59 22.96 -7.56 -4.29
CA LEU A 59 22.88 -6.41 -3.40
C LEU A 59 22.60 -6.80 -1.95
N ALA A 60 21.66 -7.72 -1.73
CA ALA A 60 21.35 -8.25 -0.40
C ALA A 60 22.56 -8.95 0.22
N THR A 61 23.26 -9.77 -0.56
CA THR A 61 24.49 -10.47 -0.12
C THR A 61 25.58 -9.47 0.24
N TRP A 62 25.74 -8.41 -0.57
CA TRP A 62 26.71 -7.34 -0.32
C TRP A 62 26.41 -6.57 0.97
N GLU A 63 25.15 -6.21 1.21
CA GLU A 63 24.74 -5.51 2.44
C GLU A 63 24.88 -6.36 3.70
N VAL A 64 24.47 -7.63 3.64
CA VAL A 64 24.67 -8.58 4.74
C VAL A 64 26.16 -8.73 5.03
N GLY A 65 26.99 -8.89 4.00
CA GLY A 65 28.45 -8.98 4.13
C GLY A 65 29.05 -7.76 4.81
N LEU A 66 28.70 -6.55 4.35
CA LEU A 66 29.15 -5.30 4.99
C LEU A 66 28.66 -5.19 6.44
N GLY A 67 27.41 -5.57 6.71
CA GLY A 67 26.82 -5.57 8.05
C GLY A 67 27.61 -6.47 9.01
N VAL A 68 27.90 -7.70 8.60
CA VAL A 68 28.71 -8.66 9.38
C VAL A 68 30.12 -8.12 9.60
N MET A 69 30.79 -7.58 8.58
CA MET A 69 32.14 -7.03 8.71
C MET A 69 32.22 -5.86 9.70
N LEU A 70 31.20 -5.00 9.72
CA LEU A 70 31.08 -3.87 10.65
C LEU A 70 30.79 -4.35 12.09
N ILE A 71 29.90 -5.34 12.28
CA ILE A 71 29.59 -5.92 13.59
C ILE A 71 30.78 -6.68 14.15
N ALA A 72 31.52 -7.41 13.32
CA ALA A 72 32.76 -8.09 13.68
C ALA A 72 33.91 -7.11 14.04
N GLN A 73 33.63 -5.80 14.03
CA GLN A 73 34.57 -4.72 14.33
C GLN A 73 35.86 -4.82 13.54
N GLN A 74 35.78 -5.23 12.27
CA GLN A 74 36.93 -5.11 11.39
C GLN A 74 37.20 -3.61 11.14
N ARG A 75 38.11 -3.03 11.93
CA ARG A 75 38.46 -1.59 11.95
C ARG A 75 39.23 -1.13 10.70
N GLY A 76 38.95 -1.74 9.55
CA GLY A 76 39.59 -1.42 8.29
C GLY A 76 39.01 -0.15 7.68
N ARG A 77 39.87 0.84 7.40
CA ARG A 77 39.51 2.04 6.62
C ARG A 77 38.83 1.68 5.29
N ARG A 78 39.21 0.53 4.69
CA ARG A 78 38.59 0.00 3.47
C ARG A 78 37.10 -0.32 3.66
N VAL A 79 36.73 -0.98 4.76
CA VAL A 79 35.32 -1.34 5.06
C VAL A 79 34.48 -0.08 5.20
N LEU A 80 34.95 0.92 5.97
CA LEU A 80 34.24 2.19 6.13
C LEU A 80 34.12 2.98 4.81
N LEU A 81 35.14 2.94 3.94
CA LEU A 81 35.05 3.56 2.61
C LEU A 81 34.04 2.84 1.70
N THR A 82 33.98 1.51 1.75
CA THR A 82 32.95 0.75 1.01
C THR A 82 31.55 1.01 1.54
N THR A 83 31.39 1.16 2.87
CA THR A 83 30.12 1.56 3.50
C THR A 83 29.71 2.97 3.08
N LEU A 84 30.66 3.91 3.03
CA LEU A 84 30.40 5.28 2.57
C LEU A 84 29.93 5.30 1.11
N GLY A 85 30.62 4.56 0.23
CA GLY A 85 30.27 4.47 -1.19
C GLY A 85 28.88 3.86 -1.42
N THR A 86 28.56 2.77 -0.70
CA THR A 86 27.23 2.14 -0.78
C THR A 86 26.12 3.04 -0.26
N LEU A 87 26.33 3.75 0.85
CA LEU A 87 25.37 4.74 1.34
C LEU A 87 25.15 5.88 0.34
N LEU A 88 26.20 6.36 -0.33
CA LEU A 88 26.09 7.39 -1.37
C LEU A 88 25.24 6.90 -2.55
N VAL A 89 25.50 5.70 -3.05
CA VAL A 89 24.72 5.10 -4.15
C VAL A 89 23.25 4.98 -3.77
N PHE A 90 22.92 4.49 -2.57
CA PHE A 90 21.54 4.42 -2.12
C PHE A 90 20.89 5.78 -1.90
N THR A 91 21.64 6.77 -1.44
CA THR A 91 21.15 8.14 -1.27
C THR A 91 20.78 8.75 -2.62
N VAL A 92 21.62 8.57 -3.65
CA VAL A 92 21.31 8.99 -5.02
C VAL A 92 20.09 8.26 -5.56
N ALA A 93 19.99 6.95 -5.35
CA ALA A 93 18.85 6.15 -5.78
C ALA A 93 17.54 6.66 -5.14
N LEU A 94 17.50 6.87 -3.82
CA LEU A 94 16.33 7.39 -3.11
C LEU A 94 15.98 8.82 -3.54
N ALA A 95 16.97 9.70 -3.70
CA ALA A 95 16.75 11.05 -4.20
C ALA A 95 16.16 11.06 -5.61
N SER A 96 16.64 10.15 -6.49
CA SER A 96 16.12 10.03 -7.86
C SER A 96 14.65 9.58 -7.89
N MET A 97 14.24 8.71 -6.97
CA MET A 97 12.84 8.29 -6.83
C MET A 97 11.94 9.42 -6.34
N MET A 98 12.46 10.36 -5.56
CA MET A 98 11.69 11.51 -5.07
C MET A 98 11.33 12.51 -6.19
N ILE A 99 12.18 12.58 -7.21
CA ILE A 99 12.07 13.50 -8.36
C ILE A 99 11.19 12.89 -9.47
N ARG A 100 11.30 11.58 -9.70
CA ARG A 100 10.54 10.91 -10.77
C ARG A 100 9.06 10.70 -10.37
N PRO A 101 8.12 10.75 -11.33
CA PRO A 101 6.69 10.55 -11.06
C PRO A 101 6.35 9.07 -10.83
N ASN A 102 5.43 8.80 -9.89
CA ASN A 102 4.93 7.46 -9.55
C ASN A 102 6.01 6.43 -9.15
N PRO A 103 6.88 6.72 -8.17
CA PRO A 103 7.86 5.74 -7.72
C PRO A 103 7.18 4.57 -6.98
N PRO A 104 7.64 3.32 -7.16
CA PRO A 104 7.11 2.16 -6.44
C PRO A 104 7.56 2.18 -4.98
N SER A 105 6.71 1.70 -4.06
CA SER A 105 7.05 1.56 -2.63
C SER A 105 8.33 0.75 -2.49
N CYS A 106 9.36 1.33 -1.89
CA CYS A 106 10.69 0.74 -1.95
C CYS A 106 10.96 -0.30 -0.86
N GLY A 107 10.07 -0.40 0.15
CA GLY A 107 10.22 -1.33 1.27
C GLY A 107 11.55 -1.18 2.04
N CYS A 108 12.28 -0.07 1.82
CA CYS A 108 13.70 0.09 2.15
C CYS A 108 14.00 0.11 3.65
N LEU A 109 12.95 0.16 4.47
CA LEU A 109 12.94 -0.16 5.89
C LEU A 109 11.45 -0.37 6.19
N SER A 110 11.02 -1.60 6.46
CA SER A 110 9.68 -1.87 6.99
C SER A 110 9.57 -1.34 8.43
N VAL A 111 9.82 -0.04 8.64
CA VAL A 111 9.17 0.65 9.75
C VAL A 111 7.70 0.63 9.37
N PRO A 112 6.78 0.13 10.21
CA PRO A 112 5.36 0.03 9.92
C PRO A 112 4.69 1.41 10.00
N VAL A 113 5.32 2.44 9.42
CA VAL A 113 4.72 3.75 9.21
C VAL A 113 4.05 3.65 7.85
N SER A 114 2.73 3.47 7.86
CA SER A 114 1.82 3.60 6.72
C SER A 114 1.95 4.99 6.08
N SER A 115 3.05 5.25 5.40
CA SER A 115 3.30 6.44 4.62
C SER A 115 3.17 6.02 3.16
N SER A 116 1.95 5.99 2.62
CA SER A 116 1.81 5.88 1.17
C SER A 116 2.37 7.15 0.52
N GLY A 117 3.15 6.99 -0.57
CA GLY A 117 3.67 8.10 -1.36
C GLY A 117 5.08 8.59 -0.97
N LYS A 118 5.34 9.89 -1.14
CA LYS A 118 6.71 10.45 -1.05
C LYS A 118 7.36 10.36 0.34
N GLY A 119 6.58 10.10 1.39
CA GLY A 119 7.06 10.06 2.78
C GLY A 119 8.06 8.92 3.06
N GLU A 120 7.95 7.77 2.39
CA GLU A 120 8.87 6.64 2.60
C GLU A 120 10.30 7.01 2.20
N TYR A 121 10.45 7.75 1.10
CA TYR A 121 11.75 8.18 0.59
C TYR A 121 12.38 9.25 1.47
N ILE A 122 11.58 10.14 2.08
CA ILE A 122 12.07 11.15 3.02
C ILE A 122 12.69 10.48 4.25
N ILE A 123 11.99 9.50 4.84
CA ILE A 123 12.49 8.74 5.99
C ILE A 123 13.79 8.01 5.61
N GLY A 124 13.83 7.38 4.43
CA GLY A 124 15.02 6.73 3.91
C GLY A 124 16.21 7.68 3.73
N LEU A 125 15.97 8.89 3.22
CA LEU A 125 16.99 9.91 3.00
C LEU A 125 17.56 10.43 4.32
N VAL A 126 16.70 10.75 5.30
CA VAL A 126 17.12 11.20 6.64
C VAL A 126 17.99 10.15 7.32
N ARG A 127 17.59 8.87 7.26
CA ARG A 127 18.39 7.75 7.77
C ARG A 127 19.75 7.69 7.09
N ASN A 128 19.79 7.71 5.76
CA ASN A 128 21.06 7.64 5.03
C ASN A 128 21.99 8.82 5.34
N ILE A 129 21.45 10.03 5.51
CA ILE A 129 22.23 11.21 5.94
C ILE A 129 22.83 10.96 7.34
N ALA A 130 22.05 10.42 8.28
CA ALA A 130 22.55 10.08 9.61
C ALA A 130 23.66 9.02 9.58
N LEU A 131 23.48 7.97 8.76
CA LEU A 131 24.49 6.92 8.57
C LEU A 131 25.75 7.42 7.86
N LEU A 132 25.62 8.32 6.89
CA LEU A 132 26.74 8.97 6.22
C LEU A 132 27.55 9.81 7.21
N TRP A 133 26.87 10.63 8.01
CA TRP A 133 27.51 11.43 9.06
C TRP A 133 28.26 10.54 10.06
N MET A 134 27.63 9.46 10.52
CA MET A 134 28.24 8.49 11.42
C MET A 134 29.47 7.80 10.80
N THR A 135 29.40 7.42 9.51
CA THR A 135 30.49 6.77 8.79
C THR A 135 31.67 7.72 8.59
N VAL A 136 31.42 8.99 8.25
CA VAL A 136 32.44 10.03 8.12
C VAL A 136 33.11 10.31 9.47
N TRP A 137 32.34 10.38 10.55
CA TRP A 137 32.88 10.53 11.90
C TRP A 137 33.81 9.38 12.26
N LEU A 138 33.41 8.13 12.02
CA LEU A 138 34.25 6.95 12.24
C LEU A 138 35.52 6.97 11.38
N LEU A 139 35.44 7.39 10.12
CA LEU A 139 36.61 7.55 9.25
C LEU A 139 37.59 8.59 9.80
N ASN A 140 37.11 9.73 10.28
CA ASN A 140 37.98 10.76 10.86
C ASN A 140 38.56 10.32 12.22
N ALA A 141 37.77 9.61 13.03
CA ALA A 141 38.20 9.08 14.31
C ALA A 141 39.31 8.00 14.17
N THR A 142 39.32 7.26 13.05
CA THR A 142 40.39 6.30 12.74
C THR A 142 41.68 6.94 12.21
N ARG A 143 41.63 8.19 11.68
CA ARG A 143 42.84 8.94 11.27
C ARG A 143 43.71 9.37 12.45
N PHE A 144 43.11 9.53 13.63
CA PHE A 144 43.79 10.06 14.83
C PHE A 144 44.64 9.04 15.61
N SER A 145 44.79 7.80 15.13
CA SER A 145 45.52 6.74 15.86
C SER A 145 46.95 6.48 15.38
N VAL A 146 47.54 7.35 14.53
CA VAL A 146 48.86 7.09 13.92
C VAL A 146 50.00 7.99 14.44
N ASP A 147 49.73 9.16 15.04
CA ASP A 147 50.82 10.01 15.55
C ASP A 147 51.01 9.86 17.06
N GLY A 148 51.68 8.77 17.44
CA GLY A 148 52.19 8.57 18.79
C GLY A 148 53.36 9.50 19.09
N LYS A 149 53.10 10.63 19.77
CA LYS A 149 54.09 11.31 20.62
C LYS A 149 53.46 11.65 21.97
N PRO A 150 54.05 11.27 23.11
CA PRO A 150 53.46 11.52 24.42
C PRO A 150 53.62 13.01 24.77
N LYS A 151 52.52 13.74 24.96
CA LYS A 151 52.56 15.11 25.50
C LYS A 151 52.52 15.07 27.03
N ARG A 152 53.58 15.66 27.59
CA ARG A 152 53.91 15.85 29.01
C ARG A 152 52.79 16.56 29.76
N ARG A 153 52.40 16.00 30.91
CA ARG A 153 51.43 16.56 31.88
C ARG A 153 51.84 17.96 32.33
N GLN A 154 50.88 18.89 32.31
CA GLN A 154 50.87 20.03 33.23
C GLN A 154 49.51 20.07 33.95
N ARG A 155 49.58 20.06 35.29
CA ARG A 155 48.46 20.32 36.20
C ARG A 155 48.32 21.84 36.35
N VAL A 156 47.10 22.35 36.31
CA VAL A 156 46.71 23.56 37.05
C VAL A 156 45.28 23.38 37.56
N ALA A 157 45.06 23.71 38.84
CA ALA A 157 43.76 23.89 39.51
C ALA A 157 43.05 25.15 38.93
N HIS A 158 41.77 25.46 39.11
CA HIS A 158 40.88 25.36 40.26
C HIS A 158 39.43 25.58 39.79
N GLU A 159 38.51 25.44 40.74
CA GLU A 159 37.07 25.28 40.65
C GLU A 159 36.30 26.52 40.14
N SER A 160 35.25 26.25 39.36
CA SER A 160 33.91 26.78 39.63
C SER A 160 32.89 25.77 39.07
N ARG A 161 32.08 25.18 39.95
CA ARG A 161 31.06 24.19 39.60
C ARG A 161 29.72 24.90 39.36
N PRO A 162 29.26 25.10 38.12
CA PRO A 162 27.85 24.99 37.85
C PRO A 162 27.51 23.48 37.88
N SER A 163 26.51 23.10 38.67
CA SER A 163 25.92 21.75 38.63
C SER A 163 25.19 21.59 37.28
N GLY A 164 25.95 21.34 36.22
CA GLY A 164 25.43 20.96 34.92
C GLY A 164 25.04 19.50 34.92
N PHE A 165 23.91 19.20 34.28
CA PHE A 165 23.44 17.84 33.99
C PHE A 165 24.61 16.95 33.55
N THR A 166 24.76 15.80 34.20
CA THR A 166 25.81 14.87 33.84
C THR A 166 25.49 14.24 32.49
N LEU A 167 26.54 13.95 31.70
CA LEU A 167 26.39 13.22 30.44
C LEU A 167 25.65 11.88 30.65
N ILE A 168 25.81 11.27 31.84
CA ILE A 168 25.15 10.02 32.24
C ILE A 168 23.64 10.22 32.39
N GLU A 169 23.19 11.29 33.04
CA GLU A 169 21.75 11.58 33.18
C GLU A 169 21.07 11.77 31.83
N LEU A 170 21.68 12.54 30.93
CA LEU A 170 21.13 12.72 29.58
C LEU A 170 21.10 11.40 28.79
N LEU A 171 22.12 10.55 28.97
CA LEU A 171 22.22 9.27 28.28
C LEU A 171 21.19 8.25 28.78
N VAL A 172 20.91 8.21 30.09
CA VAL A 172 19.84 7.38 30.66
C VAL A 172 18.47 7.87 30.21
N VAL A 173 18.23 9.19 30.17
CA VAL A 173 16.95 9.75 29.68
C VAL A 173 16.73 9.39 28.21
N LEU A 174 17.72 9.56 27.35
CA LEU A 174 17.58 9.18 25.95
C LEU A 174 17.43 7.66 25.77
N ALA A 175 18.12 6.85 26.58
CA ALA A 175 17.97 5.40 26.57
C ALA A 175 16.54 4.97 26.98
N THR A 176 15.98 5.56 28.04
CA THR A 176 14.61 5.27 28.47
C THR A 176 13.57 5.75 27.46
N ILE A 177 13.70 6.95 26.90
CA ILE A 177 12.82 7.44 25.82
C ILE A 177 12.88 6.52 24.60
N ALA A 178 14.07 6.07 24.19
CA ALA A 178 14.23 5.15 23.06
C ALA A 178 13.54 3.79 23.31
N VAL A 179 13.61 3.26 24.54
CA VAL A 179 12.90 2.04 24.93
C VAL A 179 11.38 2.24 24.94
N LEU A 180 10.89 3.36 25.44
CA LEU A 180 9.44 3.65 25.41
C LEU A 180 8.93 3.78 23.97
N ILE A 181 9.65 4.51 23.12
CA ILE A 181 9.31 4.71 21.71
C ILE A 181 9.33 3.38 20.94
N SER A 182 10.30 2.49 21.23
CA SER A 182 10.40 1.20 20.53
C SER A 182 9.24 0.26 20.80
N ILE A 183 8.59 0.38 21.97
CA ILE A 183 7.40 -0.42 22.33
C ILE A 183 6.12 0.24 21.77
N ILE A 184 6.03 1.56 21.79
CA ILE A 184 4.79 2.29 21.40
C ILE A 184 4.58 2.29 19.88
N LEU A 185 5.63 2.52 19.09
CA LEU A 185 5.55 2.61 17.61
C LEU A 185 4.87 1.41 16.94
N PRO A 186 5.25 0.15 17.21
CA PRO A 186 4.62 -1.01 16.59
C PRO A 186 3.18 -1.22 17.05
N SER A 187 2.81 -0.84 18.29
CA SER A 187 1.42 -0.94 18.75
C SER A 187 0.48 0.04 18.05
N LEU A 188 1.00 1.21 17.66
CA LEU A 188 0.22 2.28 17.05
C LEU A 188 -0.16 1.97 15.59
N SER A 189 0.64 1.18 14.87
CA SER A 189 0.34 0.80 13.48
C SER A 189 -0.89 -0.12 13.40
N GLY A 190 -0.98 -1.12 14.29
CA GLY A 190 -2.14 -2.03 14.37
C GLY A 190 -3.43 -1.31 14.78
N SER A 191 -3.36 -0.42 15.77
CA SER A 191 -4.51 0.41 16.20
C SER A 191 -5.02 1.31 15.08
N ARG A 192 -4.11 1.96 14.32
CA ARG A 192 -4.48 2.77 13.15
C ARG A 192 -5.13 1.95 12.04
N GLN A 193 -4.65 0.73 11.80
CA GLN A 193 -5.26 -0.16 10.80
C GLN A 193 -6.67 -0.57 11.24
N ALA A 194 -6.85 -0.98 12.50
CA ALA A 194 -8.17 -1.30 13.05
C ALA A 194 -9.14 -0.10 12.97
N ALA A 195 -8.68 1.11 13.29
CA ALA A 195 -9.48 2.32 13.17
C ALA A 195 -9.90 2.61 11.71
N ARG A 196 -9.00 2.40 10.74
CA ARG A 196 -9.31 2.51 9.30
C ARG A 196 -10.31 1.45 8.86
N ASP A 197 -10.16 0.23 9.33
CA ASP A 197 -11.05 -0.88 9.02
C ASP A 197 -12.47 -0.61 9.55
N VAL A 198 -12.59 -0.09 10.78
CA VAL A 198 -13.87 0.37 11.36
C VAL A 198 -14.47 1.51 10.54
N ALA A 199 -13.67 2.49 10.12
CA ALA A 199 -14.14 3.59 9.30
C ALA A 199 -14.67 3.12 7.93
N ARG A 200 -13.99 2.16 7.27
CA ARG A 200 -14.44 1.56 6.00
C ARG A 200 -15.78 0.84 6.15
N VAL A 201 -15.95 0.09 7.23
CA VAL A 201 -17.23 -0.59 7.53
C VAL A 201 -18.34 0.43 7.80
N ALA A 202 -18.05 1.53 8.49
CA ALA A 202 -19.01 2.60 8.73
C ALA A 202 -19.44 3.28 7.42
N THR A 203 -18.49 3.63 6.56
CA THR A 203 -18.78 4.21 5.23
C THR A 203 -19.56 3.23 4.35
N LEU A 204 -19.26 1.93 4.39
CA LEU A 204 -20.05 0.92 3.67
C LEU A 204 -21.54 0.95 4.08
N ARG A 205 -21.84 1.11 5.37
CA ARG A 205 -23.22 1.21 5.86
C ARG A 205 -23.88 2.51 5.41
N GLU A 206 -23.16 3.62 5.47
CA GLU A 206 -23.66 4.92 5.02
C GLU A 206 -24.00 4.90 3.52
N VAL A 207 -23.11 4.31 2.72
CA VAL A 207 -23.30 4.12 1.28
C VAL A 207 -24.47 3.17 0.99
N HIS A 208 -24.60 2.08 1.76
CA HIS A 208 -25.75 1.17 1.65
C HIS A 208 -27.06 1.88 1.95
N SER A 209 -27.11 2.72 2.99
CA SER A 209 -28.30 3.53 3.30
C SER A 209 -28.68 4.45 2.14
N ALA A 210 -27.70 5.08 1.47
CA ALA A 210 -27.96 5.90 0.30
C ALA A 210 -28.49 5.09 -0.89
N VAL A 211 -27.92 3.91 -1.14
CA VAL A 211 -28.42 2.96 -2.16
C VAL A 211 -29.85 2.52 -1.85
N SER A 212 -30.16 2.27 -0.58
CA SER A 212 -31.49 1.87 -0.14
C SER A 212 -32.51 3.00 -0.30
N ALA A 213 -32.14 4.23 0.05
CA ALA A 213 -32.97 5.41 -0.16
C ALA A 213 -33.27 5.63 -1.64
N TYR A 214 -32.25 5.53 -2.51
CA TYR A 214 -32.44 5.57 -3.95
C TYR A 214 -33.41 4.49 -4.44
N SER A 215 -33.22 3.26 -3.97
CA SER A 215 -34.05 2.11 -4.37
C SER A 215 -35.52 2.31 -4.01
N ILE A 216 -35.81 2.85 -2.82
CA ILE A 216 -37.17 3.17 -2.38
C ILE A 216 -37.85 4.14 -3.36
N ASP A 217 -37.15 5.21 -3.75
CA ASP A 217 -37.67 6.21 -4.70
C ASP A 217 -37.82 5.66 -6.13
N HIS A 218 -37.05 4.61 -6.47
CA HIS A 218 -36.98 4.03 -7.81
C HIS A 218 -37.59 2.63 -7.89
N ALA A 219 -38.73 2.42 -7.21
CA ALA A 219 -39.54 1.19 -7.28
C ALA A 219 -38.75 -0.10 -6.94
N GLY A 220 -37.86 -0.01 -5.95
CA GLY A 220 -37.02 -1.12 -5.50
C GLY A 220 -35.79 -1.37 -6.38
N ILE A 221 -35.58 -0.60 -7.46
CA ILE A 221 -34.47 -0.83 -8.40
C ILE A 221 -33.16 -0.28 -7.83
N LEU A 222 -32.09 -1.08 -7.90
CA LEU A 222 -30.76 -0.66 -7.48
C LEU A 222 -30.16 0.37 -8.47
N PRO A 223 -29.31 1.32 -8.02
CA PRO A 223 -28.78 2.39 -8.86
C PRO A 223 -28.08 1.87 -10.12
N TYR A 224 -28.50 2.27 -11.31
CA TYR A 224 -27.84 1.90 -12.56
C TYR A 224 -27.56 3.14 -13.41
N ILE A 225 -26.35 3.22 -13.99
CA ILE A 225 -25.96 4.36 -14.85
C ILE A 225 -26.38 4.18 -16.31
N GLN A 226 -26.66 2.94 -16.71
CA GLN A 226 -27.02 2.55 -18.06
C GLN A 226 -28.06 1.44 -18.03
N GLN A 227 -28.89 1.38 -19.07
CA GLN A 227 -29.82 0.27 -19.23
C GLN A 227 -29.07 -1.03 -19.55
N PRO A 228 -29.36 -2.16 -18.88
CA PRO A 228 -28.58 -3.39 -19.03
C PRO A 228 -28.55 -3.98 -20.45
N TRP A 229 -29.59 -3.72 -21.25
CA TRP A 229 -29.64 -4.15 -22.66
C TRP A 229 -28.79 -3.27 -23.59
N GLN A 230 -28.15 -2.22 -23.08
CA GLN A 230 -27.19 -1.41 -23.83
C GLN A 230 -25.76 -1.81 -23.41
N PRO A 231 -25.01 -2.51 -24.28
CA PRO A 231 -23.73 -3.12 -23.92
C PRO A 231 -22.62 -2.11 -23.64
N PHE A 232 -22.67 -0.93 -24.24
CA PHE A 232 -21.62 0.07 -24.18
C PHE A 232 -22.17 1.42 -23.75
N PHE A 233 -21.64 1.94 -22.65
CA PHE A 233 -21.80 3.31 -22.20
C PHE A 233 -20.87 4.20 -23.01
N ARG A 234 -21.42 4.91 -24.00
CA ARG A 234 -20.71 5.93 -24.77
C ARG A 234 -21.16 7.31 -24.34
N ARG A 235 -20.28 8.08 -23.72
CA ARG A 235 -20.52 9.49 -23.36
C ARG A 235 -19.32 10.35 -23.70
N THR A 236 -19.58 11.55 -24.21
CA THR A 236 -18.55 12.56 -24.43
C THR A 236 -18.63 13.59 -23.30
N LEU A 237 -17.57 13.71 -22.51
CA LEU A 237 -17.48 14.68 -21.41
C LEU A 237 -16.23 15.53 -21.62
N ALA A 238 -16.39 16.85 -21.64
CA ALA A 238 -15.30 17.80 -21.89
C ALA A 238 -14.44 17.43 -23.14
N GLY A 239 -15.10 17.04 -24.24
CA GLY A 239 -14.44 16.67 -25.50
C GLY A 239 -13.78 15.29 -25.53
N HIS A 240 -13.80 14.53 -24.43
CA HIS A 240 -13.25 13.18 -24.36
C HIS A 240 -14.38 12.15 -24.47
N GLU A 241 -14.23 11.18 -25.37
CA GLU A 241 -15.17 10.06 -25.52
C GLU A 241 -14.82 8.95 -24.53
N PHE A 242 -15.79 8.61 -23.69
CA PHE A 242 -15.74 7.50 -22.74
C PHE A 242 -16.57 6.35 -23.27
N VAL A 243 -15.92 5.21 -23.49
CA VAL A 243 -16.58 3.95 -23.85
C VAL A 243 -16.29 2.92 -22.77
N TYR A 244 -17.32 2.54 -22.04
CA TYR A 244 -17.28 1.46 -21.06
C TYR A 244 -18.29 0.39 -21.42
N ASP A 245 -18.01 -0.88 -21.17
CA ASP A 245 -19.09 -1.87 -21.16
C ASP A 245 -20.02 -1.64 -19.95
N TYR A 246 -21.27 -2.09 -20.05
CA TYR A 246 -22.28 -1.91 -19.00
C TYR A 246 -21.77 -2.31 -17.61
N PHE A 247 -21.14 -3.49 -17.48
CA PHE A 247 -20.68 -4.01 -16.20
C PHE A 247 -19.53 -3.16 -15.64
N THR A 248 -18.54 -2.80 -16.46
CA THR A 248 -17.47 -1.90 -16.02
C THR A 248 -17.98 -0.52 -15.63
N ALA A 249 -18.89 0.07 -16.42
CA ALA A 249 -19.49 1.35 -16.08
C ALA A 249 -20.23 1.26 -14.74
N GLN A 250 -21.02 0.21 -14.57
CA GLN A 250 -21.81 -0.02 -13.38
C GLN A 250 -20.95 -0.28 -12.13
N LYS A 251 -19.82 -0.96 -12.26
CA LYS A 251 -18.88 -1.17 -11.16
C LYS A 251 -18.28 0.14 -10.64
N TRP A 252 -17.86 1.02 -11.56
CA TRP A 252 -17.02 2.17 -11.22
C TRP A 252 -17.79 3.48 -11.08
N LEU A 253 -18.90 3.63 -11.82
CA LEU A 253 -19.57 4.92 -12.02
C LEU A 253 -20.94 5.00 -11.37
N TRP A 254 -21.46 3.90 -10.81
CA TRP A 254 -22.80 3.88 -10.19
C TRP A 254 -23.01 4.97 -9.12
N ALA A 255 -21.94 5.37 -8.41
CA ALA A 255 -22.04 6.40 -7.38
C ALA A 255 -22.45 7.78 -7.94
N ASN A 256 -22.25 8.05 -9.23
CA ASN A 256 -22.74 9.27 -9.89
C ASN A 256 -24.27 9.31 -10.00
N VAL A 257 -24.97 8.21 -9.72
CA VAL A 257 -26.44 8.13 -9.73
C VAL A 257 -27.02 8.48 -8.35
N ILE A 258 -26.31 8.14 -7.27
CA ILE A 258 -26.78 8.39 -5.90
C ILE A 258 -26.21 9.67 -5.30
N TRP A 259 -25.07 10.15 -5.80
CA TRP A 259 -24.50 11.43 -5.40
C TRP A 259 -24.97 12.53 -6.37
N PRO A 260 -25.37 13.73 -5.88
CA PRO A 260 -25.32 14.20 -4.49
C PRO A 260 -26.62 13.98 -3.68
N ASP A 261 -27.67 13.47 -4.31
CA ASP A 261 -29.03 13.58 -3.76
C ASP A 261 -29.34 12.59 -2.63
N TYR A 262 -28.67 11.44 -2.61
CA TYR A 262 -28.96 10.34 -1.67
C TYR A 262 -27.84 10.08 -0.64
N PHE A 263 -26.61 10.53 -0.92
CA PHE A 263 -25.47 10.30 -0.05
C PHE A 263 -25.04 11.62 0.60
N ALA A 264 -25.19 11.72 1.92
CA ALA A 264 -24.87 12.93 2.67
C ALA A 264 -23.37 13.06 2.98
N GLY A 265 -22.64 11.95 3.05
CA GLY A 265 -21.19 11.94 3.26
C GLY A 265 -20.45 12.60 2.11
N GLY A 266 -19.40 13.38 2.38
CA GLY A 266 -18.71 14.10 1.30
C GLY A 266 -18.16 13.17 0.20
N ARG A 267 -18.06 13.65 -1.04
CA ARG A 267 -17.48 12.94 -2.21
C ARG A 267 -16.18 12.16 -1.89
N ASN A 268 -15.32 12.72 -1.04
CA ASN A 268 -14.06 12.09 -0.63
C ASN A 268 -14.24 10.78 0.16
N ALA A 269 -15.43 10.52 0.71
CA ALA A 269 -15.75 9.27 1.41
C ALA A 269 -15.94 8.11 0.42
N ILE A 270 -16.43 8.37 -0.79
CA ILE A 270 -16.69 7.37 -1.84
C ILE A 270 -15.63 7.34 -2.94
N GLU A 271 -14.93 8.47 -3.17
CA GLU A 271 -13.85 8.59 -4.13
C GLU A 271 -12.56 9.04 -3.44
N ARG A 272 -11.66 8.08 -3.20
CA ARG A 272 -10.35 8.36 -2.62
C ARG A 272 -9.45 9.10 -3.60
N GLU A 273 -8.56 9.93 -3.05
CA GLU A 273 -7.62 10.73 -3.83
C GLU A 273 -6.70 9.88 -4.70
N GLU A 274 -6.26 8.71 -4.22
CA GLU A 274 -5.42 7.78 -4.98
C GLU A 274 -6.14 7.23 -6.21
N VAL A 275 -7.41 6.84 -6.06
CA VAL A 275 -8.25 6.33 -7.15
C VAL A 275 -8.53 7.44 -8.16
N ARG A 276 -8.86 8.64 -7.68
CA ARG A 276 -9.04 9.83 -8.51
C ARG A 276 -7.79 10.14 -9.34
N ASN A 277 -6.61 10.08 -8.73
CA ASN A 277 -5.33 10.37 -9.38
C ASN A 277 -4.94 9.30 -10.41
N LEU A 278 -5.11 8.01 -10.09
CA LEU A 278 -4.86 6.91 -11.03
C LEU A 278 -5.72 7.01 -12.29
N ASN A 279 -7.01 7.30 -12.13
CA ASN A 279 -7.94 7.42 -13.26
C ASN A 279 -7.68 8.65 -14.12
N ARG A 280 -7.29 9.78 -13.51
CA ARG A 280 -6.82 10.97 -14.26
C ARG A 280 -5.63 10.63 -15.16
N MET A 281 -4.66 9.88 -14.62
CA MET A 281 -3.42 9.56 -15.32
C MET A 281 -3.59 8.57 -16.48
N GLN A 282 -4.54 7.63 -16.40
CA GLN A 282 -4.68 6.62 -17.45
C GLN A 282 -5.46 7.10 -18.69
N ARG A 283 -6.36 8.09 -18.58
CA ARG A 283 -7.36 8.35 -19.65
C ARG A 283 -7.92 9.79 -19.75
N GLY A 284 -7.33 10.79 -19.09
CA GLY A 284 -7.88 12.16 -19.15
C GLY A 284 -9.30 12.26 -18.55
N PHE A 285 -9.58 11.49 -17.50
CA PHE A 285 -10.91 11.47 -16.86
C PHE A 285 -11.33 12.85 -16.36
N PRO A 286 -12.58 13.30 -16.61
CA PRO A 286 -13.05 14.61 -16.17
C PRO A 286 -13.18 14.62 -14.66
N GLU A 287 -12.80 15.74 -14.03
CA GLU A 287 -12.86 15.86 -12.56
C GLU A 287 -14.29 15.78 -12.01
N GLN A 288 -15.31 15.95 -12.84
CA GLN A 288 -16.72 15.90 -12.44
C GLN A 288 -17.24 14.48 -12.23
N ILE A 289 -16.62 13.47 -12.85
CA ILE A 289 -17.05 12.07 -12.70
C ILE A 289 -16.46 11.50 -11.42
N ILE A 290 -17.31 10.88 -10.61
CA ILE A 290 -16.93 10.14 -9.41
C ILE A 290 -16.60 8.70 -9.83
N VAL A 291 -15.38 8.26 -9.55
CA VAL A 291 -15.04 6.83 -9.62
C VAL A 291 -15.08 6.26 -8.21
N SER A 292 -16.12 5.47 -7.93
CA SER A 292 -16.33 4.92 -6.60
C SER A 292 -15.27 3.89 -6.26
N GLU A 293 -14.72 3.98 -5.05
CA GLU A 293 -13.90 2.94 -4.44
C GLU A 293 -14.77 1.82 -3.82
N TYR A 294 -16.05 2.10 -3.55
CA TYR A 294 -17.03 1.10 -3.13
C TYR A 294 -17.77 0.61 -4.37
N PHE A 295 -17.55 -0.64 -4.73
CA PHE A 295 -18.18 -1.26 -5.88
C PHE A 295 -19.56 -1.75 -5.51
N LEU A 296 -20.57 -1.32 -6.27
CA LEU A 296 -21.84 -2.02 -6.30
C LEU A 296 -21.62 -3.32 -7.06
N THR A 297 -21.96 -4.46 -6.45
CA THR A 297 -21.99 -5.74 -7.14
C THR A 297 -22.95 -5.66 -8.32
N PHE A 298 -22.75 -6.48 -9.35
CA PHE A 298 -23.49 -6.30 -10.60
C PHE A 298 -24.99 -6.42 -10.35
N ASN A 299 -25.68 -5.32 -10.61
CA ASN A 299 -27.11 -5.15 -10.38
C ASN A 299 -27.89 -5.29 -11.70
N ALA A 300 -27.60 -6.37 -12.41
CA ALA A 300 -28.42 -6.82 -13.53
C ALA A 300 -29.07 -8.15 -13.16
N ALA A 301 -30.37 -8.27 -13.43
CA ALA A 301 -31.11 -9.49 -13.29
C ALA A 301 -31.34 -10.14 -14.66
N ALA A 302 -31.22 -11.46 -14.72
CA ALA A 302 -31.49 -12.28 -15.90
C ALA A 302 -32.04 -13.65 -15.46
N THR A 303 -32.54 -14.43 -16.42
CA THR A 303 -32.99 -15.80 -16.13
C THR A 303 -31.81 -16.66 -15.62
N PRO A 304 -32.04 -17.67 -14.75
CA PRO A 304 -30.95 -18.52 -14.25
C PRO A 304 -30.12 -19.18 -15.36
N ALA A 305 -30.72 -19.45 -16.53
CA ALA A 305 -30.04 -20.01 -17.69
C ALA A 305 -28.91 -19.11 -18.22
N PHE A 306 -29.06 -17.78 -18.09
CA PHE A 306 -28.06 -16.79 -18.49
C PHE A 306 -26.74 -16.94 -17.72
N TRP A 307 -26.79 -17.37 -16.46
CA TRP A 307 -25.64 -17.46 -15.56
C TRP A 307 -24.95 -18.83 -15.55
N THR A 308 -25.24 -19.70 -16.52
CA THR A 308 -24.67 -21.06 -16.60
C THR A 308 -23.42 -21.15 -17.47
N ASP A 309 -22.57 -22.16 -17.25
CA ASP A 309 -21.33 -22.40 -18.03
C ASP A 309 -21.54 -22.52 -19.54
N ARG A 310 -22.77 -22.76 -20.01
CA ARG A 310 -23.07 -22.82 -21.46
C ARG A 310 -23.17 -21.44 -22.11
N ALA A 311 -23.49 -20.40 -21.33
CA ALA A 311 -23.46 -19.00 -21.78
C ALA A 311 -22.03 -18.48 -22.03
N PHE A 312 -21.01 -19.28 -21.67
CA PHE A 312 -19.58 -19.06 -21.96
C PHE A 312 -19.27 -18.82 -23.44
N ARG A 313 -20.04 -19.42 -24.36
CA ARG A 313 -19.89 -19.18 -25.79
C ARG A 313 -20.57 -17.88 -26.18
N TRP A 314 -19.87 -16.75 -26.05
CA TRP A 314 -20.18 -15.44 -26.64
C TRP A 314 -21.61 -15.39 -27.19
N HIS A 315 -22.61 -15.39 -26.30
CA HIS A 315 -23.92 -15.02 -26.76
C HIS A 315 -23.73 -13.55 -27.10
N GLY A 316 -23.75 -13.24 -28.40
CA GLY A 316 -23.53 -11.88 -28.87
C GLY A 316 -24.56 -10.91 -28.27
N LEU A 317 -24.72 -9.75 -28.90
CA LEU A 317 -25.66 -8.71 -28.46
C LEU A 317 -27.10 -9.21 -28.14
N ALA A 318 -27.49 -10.40 -28.59
CA ALA A 318 -28.76 -11.05 -28.29
C ALA A 318 -28.96 -11.44 -26.80
N ALA A 319 -27.98 -12.03 -26.10
CA ALA A 319 -28.19 -12.44 -24.69
C ALA A 319 -28.31 -11.25 -23.74
N ILE A 320 -27.74 -10.11 -24.11
CA ILE A 320 -27.81 -8.86 -23.34
C ILE A 320 -29.26 -8.35 -23.26
N ARG A 321 -30.13 -8.75 -24.20
CA ARG A 321 -31.56 -8.41 -24.16
C ARG A 321 -32.31 -9.12 -23.04
N GLU A 322 -31.74 -10.16 -22.44
CA GLU A 322 -32.31 -10.84 -21.27
C GLU A 322 -31.99 -10.12 -19.95
N LEU A 323 -31.07 -9.15 -19.97
CA LEU A 323 -30.73 -8.37 -18.79
C LEU A 323 -31.76 -7.27 -18.54
N ARG A 324 -32.19 -7.16 -17.29
CA ARG A 324 -32.98 -6.03 -16.77
C ARG A 324 -32.32 -5.46 -15.51
N PRO A 325 -32.68 -4.23 -15.10
CA PRO A 325 -32.22 -3.70 -13.83
C PRO A 325 -32.61 -4.64 -12.68
N MET A 326 -31.69 -4.84 -11.74
CA MET A 326 -31.95 -5.63 -10.55
C MET A 326 -32.74 -4.81 -9.54
N ALA A 327 -33.82 -5.39 -9.04
CA ALA A 327 -34.55 -4.90 -7.88
C ALA A 327 -33.98 -5.54 -6.61
N ILE A 328 -34.10 -4.85 -5.47
CA ILE A 328 -33.71 -5.42 -4.17
C ILE A 328 -34.50 -6.70 -3.87
N ASP A 329 -35.78 -6.74 -4.24
CA ASP A 329 -36.67 -7.88 -4.08
C ASP A 329 -36.30 -9.10 -4.94
N ASP A 330 -35.43 -8.92 -5.94
CA ASP A 330 -34.88 -10.06 -6.68
C ASP A 330 -33.94 -10.91 -5.80
N VAL A 331 -33.47 -10.38 -4.67
CA VAL A 331 -32.57 -11.06 -3.75
C VAL A 331 -33.35 -11.95 -2.78
N ARG A 332 -33.23 -13.27 -2.94
CA ARG A 332 -33.91 -14.21 -2.04
C ARG A 332 -33.36 -14.20 -0.62
N PHE A 333 -32.04 -14.08 -0.46
CA PHE A 333 -31.35 -14.16 0.84
C PHE A 333 -30.54 -12.88 1.09
N HIS A 334 -31.22 -11.84 1.56
CA HIS A 334 -30.63 -10.49 1.72
C HIS A 334 -29.35 -10.47 2.59
N SER A 335 -29.30 -11.27 3.66
CA SER A 335 -28.14 -11.38 4.56
C SER A 335 -26.98 -12.19 3.98
N GLN A 336 -27.17 -12.79 2.80
CA GLN A 336 -26.25 -13.72 2.16
C GLN A 336 -25.86 -13.26 0.75
N LYS A 337 -26.20 -12.02 0.39
CA LYS A 337 -25.89 -11.41 -0.90
C LYS A 337 -25.05 -10.17 -0.64
N GLY A 338 -23.74 -10.23 -0.93
CA GLY A 338 -22.88 -9.07 -0.97
C GLY A 338 -23.42 -8.07 -2.01
N LEU A 339 -23.81 -6.88 -1.56
CA LEU A 339 -24.34 -5.82 -2.40
C LEU A 339 -23.27 -4.77 -2.72
N LEU A 340 -22.48 -4.37 -1.72
CA LEU A 340 -21.38 -3.41 -1.87
C LEU A 340 -20.06 -4.03 -1.39
N ILE A 341 -18.97 -3.73 -2.10
CA ILE A 341 -17.63 -4.24 -1.80
C ILE A 341 -16.64 -3.08 -1.82
N TYR A 342 -15.74 -3.03 -0.84
CA TYR A 342 -14.66 -2.06 -0.81
C TYR A 342 -13.46 -2.45 -1.71
N GLY A 343 -13.04 -1.53 -2.58
CA GLY A 343 -12.12 -1.81 -3.69
C GLY A 343 -10.65 -2.11 -3.34
N GLU A 344 -10.17 -1.74 -2.16
CA GLU A 344 -8.81 -2.08 -1.70
C GLU A 344 -8.64 -3.59 -1.40
N GLY A 345 -9.72 -4.38 -1.44
CA GLY A 345 -9.72 -5.85 -1.40
C GLY A 345 -9.87 -6.52 -2.78
N PHE A 346 -9.81 -5.76 -3.88
CA PHE A 346 -10.18 -6.24 -5.22
C PHE A 346 -9.02 -6.83 -6.04
N ASN A 347 -7.77 -6.49 -5.72
CA ASN A 347 -6.60 -7.13 -6.32
C ASN A 347 -6.25 -8.39 -5.51
N PHE A 348 -6.99 -9.48 -5.72
CA PHE A 348 -6.64 -10.80 -5.15
C PHE A 348 -5.34 -11.40 -5.70
N ALA A 349 -4.65 -10.67 -6.59
CA ALA A 349 -3.27 -10.94 -6.97
C ALA A 349 -2.25 -10.45 -5.92
N ASP A 350 -2.68 -9.62 -4.97
CA ASP A 350 -1.95 -9.21 -3.77
C ASP A 350 -2.57 -9.96 -2.59
N ASP A 351 -1.73 -10.57 -1.73
CA ASP A 351 -2.00 -11.41 -0.55
C ASP A 351 -2.98 -10.84 0.52
N ARG A 352 -4.15 -10.33 0.12
CA ARG A 352 -5.17 -9.80 1.03
C ARG A 352 -6.25 -10.84 1.27
N GLU A 353 -6.12 -11.53 2.40
CA GLU A 353 -7.08 -12.51 2.94
C GLU A 353 -8.43 -11.91 3.40
N ARG A 354 -8.66 -10.60 3.25
CA ARG A 354 -9.84 -9.91 3.80
C ARG A 354 -10.54 -9.03 2.77
N ALA A 355 -11.87 -9.09 2.72
CA ALA A 355 -12.71 -8.20 1.93
C ALA A 355 -13.78 -7.54 2.82
N PHE A 356 -14.09 -6.28 2.55
CA PHE A 356 -15.13 -5.54 3.27
C PHE A 356 -16.38 -5.55 2.41
N VAL A 357 -17.45 -6.12 2.94
CA VAL A 357 -18.69 -6.36 2.20
C VAL A 357 -19.85 -5.83 3.02
N ALA A 358 -20.77 -5.13 2.36
CA ALA A 358 -22.10 -4.88 2.88
C ALA A 358 -23.10 -5.76 2.13
N THR A 359 -23.89 -6.52 2.87
CA THR A 359 -24.93 -7.40 2.34
C THR A 359 -26.19 -6.61 1.98
N ALA A 360 -27.09 -7.22 1.21
CA ALA A 360 -28.31 -6.56 0.74
C ALA A 360 -29.24 -6.12 1.89
N ASP A 361 -29.18 -6.79 3.05
CA ASP A 361 -29.87 -6.38 4.28
C ASP A 361 -29.23 -5.18 5.02
N GLY A 362 -28.10 -4.65 4.53
CA GLY A 362 -27.38 -3.52 5.11
C GLY A 362 -26.34 -3.87 6.17
N ALA A 363 -26.18 -5.15 6.51
CA ALA A 363 -25.11 -5.56 7.40
C ALA A 363 -23.75 -5.39 6.69
N ALA A 364 -22.83 -4.64 7.30
CA ALA A 364 -21.47 -4.48 6.79
C ALA A 364 -20.45 -5.05 7.76
N ARG A 365 -19.53 -5.88 7.24
CA ARG A 365 -18.45 -6.52 8.01
C ARG A 365 -17.25 -6.89 7.14
N ILE A 366 -16.19 -7.31 7.80
CA ILE A 366 -14.98 -7.83 7.17
C ILE A 366 -15.15 -9.34 7.06
N HIS A 367 -14.95 -9.86 5.85
CA HIS A 367 -15.01 -11.28 5.52
C HIS A 367 -13.63 -11.78 5.14
N HIS A 368 -13.34 -13.03 5.48
CA HIS A 368 -12.14 -13.72 5.00
C HIS A 368 -12.37 -14.29 3.60
N VAL A 369 -11.35 -14.28 2.75
CA VAL A 369 -11.48 -14.77 1.36
C VAL A 369 -11.86 -16.25 1.28
N SER A 370 -11.47 -17.04 2.28
CA SER A 370 -11.85 -18.45 2.37
C SER A 370 -13.33 -18.69 2.68
N GLU A 371 -14.07 -17.66 3.11
CA GLU A 371 -15.52 -17.75 3.29
C GLU A 371 -16.25 -17.75 1.94
N PHE A 372 -15.58 -17.28 0.89
CA PHE A 372 -16.15 -17.15 -0.45
C PHE A 372 -16.08 -18.47 -1.21
N ARG A 373 -17.06 -18.67 -2.11
CA ARG A 373 -17.20 -19.89 -2.93
C ARG A 373 -16.65 -19.64 -4.34
N PRO A 374 -15.34 -19.87 -4.59
CA PRO A 374 -14.75 -19.61 -5.90
C PRO A 374 -15.31 -20.53 -7.00
N ASP A 375 -15.82 -21.70 -6.63
CA ASP A 375 -16.50 -22.66 -7.50
C ASP A 375 -17.88 -22.17 -7.98
N ALA A 376 -18.50 -21.26 -7.23
CA ALA A 376 -19.76 -20.64 -7.60
C ALA A 376 -19.57 -19.39 -8.49
N ALA A 377 -18.35 -18.87 -8.60
CA ALA A 377 -18.05 -17.69 -9.40
C ALA A 377 -18.24 -17.95 -10.90
N ILE A 378 -18.86 -17.02 -11.61
CA ILE A 378 -19.13 -17.15 -13.05
C ILE A 378 -18.33 -16.15 -13.88
N ALA A 379 -17.97 -16.56 -15.10
CA ALA A 379 -17.29 -15.70 -16.07
C ALA A 379 -18.27 -14.78 -16.79
N ARG A 380 -17.94 -13.49 -16.90
CA ARG A 380 -18.86 -12.45 -17.37
C ARG A 380 -18.82 -12.25 -18.89
N PRO A 381 -19.94 -11.82 -19.50
CA PRO A 381 -19.90 -11.17 -20.81
C PRO A 381 -18.94 -9.97 -20.74
N PHE A 382 -18.05 -9.82 -21.74
CA PHE A 382 -17.08 -8.72 -21.86
C PHE A 382 -15.83 -8.76 -20.96
N GLY A 383 -15.51 -9.91 -20.37
CA GLY A 383 -14.14 -10.19 -19.89
C GLY A 383 -13.71 -9.48 -18.61
N ALA A 384 -14.64 -8.91 -17.84
CA ALA A 384 -14.32 -8.35 -16.52
C ALA A 384 -14.21 -9.48 -15.47
N PHE A 385 -13.06 -9.53 -14.78
CA PHE A 385 -12.59 -10.45 -13.72
C PHE A 385 -13.63 -11.33 -13.02
N ASN A 386 -13.42 -12.64 -12.91
CA ASN A 386 -14.27 -13.52 -12.08
C ASN A 386 -13.98 -13.26 -10.60
N VAL A 387 -14.80 -12.43 -9.95
CA VAL A 387 -14.71 -12.19 -8.50
C VAL A 387 -15.91 -12.88 -7.85
N PRO A 388 -15.69 -13.82 -6.91
CA PRO A 388 -16.75 -14.65 -6.33
C PRO A 388 -17.92 -13.84 -5.79
N VAL A 389 -17.63 -12.71 -5.12
CA VAL A 389 -18.64 -11.89 -4.44
C VAL A 389 -19.50 -11.05 -5.40
N MET A 390 -19.06 -10.84 -6.65
CA MET A 390 -19.76 -9.92 -7.56
C MET A 390 -20.82 -10.60 -8.44
N SER A 391 -20.61 -11.87 -8.79
CA SER A 391 -21.56 -12.67 -9.58
C SER A 391 -21.29 -14.15 -9.33
N THR A 392 -22.28 -14.86 -8.77
CA THR A 392 -22.25 -16.32 -8.70
C THR A 392 -23.35 -16.95 -9.54
N ARG A 393 -23.25 -18.26 -9.76
CA ARG A 393 -24.23 -19.09 -10.46
C ARG A 393 -25.64 -18.99 -9.85
N ASP A 394 -25.73 -18.74 -8.53
CA ASP A 394 -26.99 -18.62 -7.82
C ASP A 394 -27.42 -17.15 -7.60
N GLY A 395 -26.69 -16.18 -8.15
CA GLY A 395 -26.61 -14.77 -7.72
C GLY A 395 -27.87 -14.04 -7.24
N LEU A 396 -29.01 -14.17 -7.94
CA LEU A 396 -30.28 -13.51 -7.54
C LEU A 396 -31.08 -14.39 -6.55
N ASN A 397 -31.04 -15.71 -6.73
CA ASN A 397 -31.85 -16.67 -5.99
C ASN A 397 -31.11 -17.35 -4.82
N GLY A 398 -29.85 -16.99 -4.57
CA GLY A 398 -28.94 -17.74 -3.70
C GLY A 398 -27.65 -17.01 -3.36
N ARG A 399 -26.81 -17.67 -2.56
CA ARG A 399 -25.77 -17.08 -1.69
C ARG A 399 -24.58 -16.50 -2.47
N ASP A 400 -24.44 -15.19 -2.46
CA ASP A 400 -23.22 -14.48 -2.84
C ASP A 400 -22.53 -14.01 -1.56
N TYR A 401 -21.61 -14.83 -1.06
CA TYR A 401 -20.68 -14.38 -0.03
C TYR A 401 -19.37 -13.98 -0.68
#